data_AF-A0A8J6FBY8-F1
#
_entry.id   AF-A0A8J6FBY8-F1
#
_cell.length_a   1.000
_cell.length_b   1.000
_cell.length_c   1.000
_cell.angle_alpha   90.00
_cell.angle_beta   90.00
_cell.angle_gamma   90.00
#
_symmetry.space_group_name_H-M   'P 1'
#
loop_
_entity.id
_entity.type
_entity.pdbx_description
1 polymer ?
#
loop_
_entity_poly.entity_id
_entity_poly.type
_entity_poly.pdbx_seq_one_letter_code
_entity_poly.pdbx_strand_id
1 'polypeptide(L)'
;MSSMTDVLAAADISKAVGACAAAESFDHKKFFQMCGLKGKSKDEWKKVFQILDQDASGFIEEEELCLILKGFTPDGRKLSAKETKALLNAGDKDGDGKIGIDEFVALVAES
;
A
#
# COMPACT_ATOMS: atom_id res chain seq x y z
N MET A 1 -7.78 -17.67 1.16
CA MET A 1 -6.79 -16.57 1.20
C MET A 1 -7.11 -15.67 0.03
N SER A 2 -7.52 -14.43 0.29
CA SER A 2 -7.75 -13.45 -0.78
C SER A 2 -6.40 -13.01 -1.35
N SER A 3 -6.31 -12.96 -2.67
CA SER A 3 -5.11 -12.49 -3.38
C SER A 3 -5.28 -11.03 -3.79
N MET A 4 -4.18 -10.27 -3.87
CA MET A 4 -4.21 -8.91 -4.42
C MET A 4 -4.82 -8.88 -5.83
N THR A 5 -4.60 -9.96 -6.60
CA THR A 5 -5.14 -10.12 -7.97
C THR A 5 -6.65 -10.35 -8.02
N ASP A 6 -7.30 -10.62 -6.88
CA ASP A 6 -8.77 -10.70 -6.80
C ASP A 6 -9.40 -9.28 -6.83
N VAL A 7 -8.61 -8.26 -6.49
CA VAL A 7 -9.03 -6.86 -6.43
C VAL A 7 -8.44 -6.05 -7.59
N LEU A 8 -7.16 -6.23 -7.89
CA LEU A 8 -6.41 -5.42 -8.85
C LEU A 8 -5.90 -6.24 -10.03
N ALA A 9 -5.79 -5.62 -11.21
CA ALA A 9 -5.24 -6.30 -12.38
C ALA A 9 -3.72 -6.49 -12.23
N ALA A 10 -3.24 -7.72 -12.43
CA ALA A 10 -1.82 -8.05 -12.35
C ALA A 10 -0.95 -7.18 -13.28
N ALA A 11 -1.45 -6.82 -14.46
CA ALA A 11 -0.75 -5.95 -15.40
C ALA A 11 -0.56 -4.53 -14.84
N ASP A 12 -1.52 -4.00 -14.09
CA ASP A 12 -1.45 -2.65 -13.53
C ASP A 12 -0.59 -2.62 -12.27
N ILE A 13 -0.62 -3.67 -11.45
CA ILE A 13 0.34 -3.90 -10.37
C ILE A 13 1.78 -3.89 -10.92
N SER A 14 2.03 -4.67 -11.97
CA SER A 14 3.37 -4.77 -12.58
C SER A 14 3.88 -3.43 -13.10
N LYS A 15 3.02 -2.65 -13.77
CA LYS A 15 3.36 -1.29 -14.23
C LYS A 15 3.67 -0.36 -13.06
N ALA A 16 2.84 -0.37 -12.01
CA ALA A 16 3.01 0.49 -10.85
C ALA A 16 4.32 0.19 -10.11
N VAL A 17 4.63 -1.10 -9.90
CA VAL A 17 5.88 -1.54 -9.26
C VAL A 17 7.10 -1.22 -10.13
N GLY A 18 6.99 -1.39 -11.45
CA GLY A 18 8.05 -1.00 -12.39
C GLY A 18 8.35 0.50 -12.36
N ALA A 19 7.32 1.34 -12.17
CA ALA A 19 7.48 2.79 -12.08
C ALA A 19 8.24 3.24 -10.81
N CYS A 20 8.21 2.45 -9.73
CA CYS A 20 8.94 2.72 -8.49
C CYS A 20 10.17 1.81 -8.28
N ALA A 21 10.77 1.30 -9.36
CA ALA A 21 11.91 0.36 -9.29
C ALA A 21 13.17 0.99 -8.69
N ALA A 22 13.38 2.30 -8.85
CA ALA A 22 14.52 2.99 -8.27
C ALA A 22 14.33 3.24 -6.76
N ALA A 23 15.42 3.23 -5.99
CA ALA A 23 15.37 3.63 -4.58
C ALA A 23 14.93 5.10 -4.46
N GLU A 24 14.14 5.40 -3.42
CA GLU A 24 13.57 6.73 -3.15
C GLU A 24 12.62 7.28 -4.25
N SER A 25 12.17 6.42 -5.17
CA SER A 25 11.21 6.79 -6.22
C SER A 25 9.75 6.47 -5.88
N PHE A 26 9.49 5.83 -4.73
CA PHE A 26 8.14 5.48 -4.34
C PHE A 26 7.30 6.71 -3.99
N ASP A 27 6.16 6.84 -4.68
CA ASP A 27 5.15 7.88 -4.49
C ASP A 27 3.80 7.16 -4.35
N HIS A 28 3.24 7.16 -3.15
CA HIS A 28 2.01 6.43 -2.85
C HIS A 28 0.83 6.89 -3.70
N LYS A 29 0.78 8.18 -4.04
CA LYS A 29 -0.31 8.75 -4.83
C LYS A 29 -0.30 8.19 -6.24
N LYS A 30 0.86 8.30 -6.90
CA LYS A 30 1.06 7.73 -8.23
C LYS A 30 0.89 6.21 -8.23
N PHE A 31 1.41 5.54 -7.20
CA PHE A 31 1.31 4.08 -7.11
C PHE A 31 -0.15 3.61 -7.04
N PHE A 32 -0.97 4.18 -6.15
CA PHE A 32 -2.39 3.81 -6.02
C PHE A 32 -3.23 4.17 -7.24
N GLN A 33 -2.87 5.24 -7.96
CA GLN A 33 -3.46 5.54 -9.26
C GLN A 33 -3.06 4.51 -10.33
N MET A 34 -1.78 4.19 -10.43
CA MET A 34 -1.24 3.31 -11.48
C MET A 34 -1.67 1.86 -11.31
N CYS A 35 -1.74 1.34 -10.09
CA CYS A 35 -2.21 -0.03 -9.84
C CYS A 35 -3.74 -0.16 -9.92
N GLY A 36 -4.46 0.94 -10.14
CA GLY A 36 -5.91 0.98 -10.27
C GLY A 36 -6.67 1.01 -8.94
N LEU A 37 -5.97 1.04 -7.81
CA LEU A 37 -6.60 1.00 -6.48
C LEU A 37 -7.51 2.20 -6.23
N LYS A 38 -7.10 3.42 -6.63
CA LYS A 38 -7.93 4.63 -6.48
C LYS A 38 -9.31 4.52 -7.16
N GLY A 39 -9.43 3.73 -8.22
CA GLY A 39 -10.69 3.51 -8.94
C GLY A 39 -11.61 2.46 -8.30
N LYS A 40 -11.20 1.85 -7.19
CA LYS A 40 -11.94 0.79 -6.51
C LYS A 40 -12.89 1.31 -5.44
N SER A 41 -13.81 0.44 -5.02
CA SER A 41 -14.74 0.71 -3.93
C SER A 41 -14.06 0.69 -2.56
N LYS A 42 -14.69 1.29 -1.55
CA LYS A 42 -14.21 1.23 -0.16
C LYS A 42 -14.05 -0.21 0.34
N ASP A 43 -14.95 -1.12 -0.05
CA ASP A 43 -14.86 -2.53 0.37
C ASP A 43 -13.66 -3.23 -0.27
N GLU A 44 -13.32 -2.90 -1.52
CA GLU A 44 -12.09 -3.36 -2.16
C GLU A 44 -10.84 -2.76 -1.51
N TRP A 45 -10.86 -1.50 -1.08
CA TRP A 45 -9.75 -0.92 -0.31
C TRP A 45 -9.53 -1.63 1.02
N LYS A 46 -10.61 -1.99 1.72
CA LYS A 46 -10.54 -2.80 2.94
C LYS A 46 -9.96 -4.19 2.69
N LYS A 47 -10.30 -4.83 1.56
CA LYS A 47 -9.69 -6.12 1.18
C LYS A 47 -8.19 -5.99 0.94
N VAL A 48 -7.76 -4.89 0.30
CA VAL A 48 -6.33 -4.61 0.10
C VAL A 48 -5.64 -4.38 1.43
N PHE A 49 -6.23 -3.59 2.33
CA PHE A 49 -5.73 -3.40 3.69
C PHE A 49 -5.49 -4.75 4.41
N GLN A 50 -6.48 -5.64 4.40
CA GLN A 50 -6.38 -6.98 5.01
C GLN A 50 -5.34 -7.90 4.38
N ILE A 51 -4.88 -7.62 3.16
CA ILE A 51 -3.80 -8.37 2.51
C ILE A 51 -2.44 -7.78 2.92
N LEU A 52 -2.39 -6.48 3.20
CA LEU A 52 -1.18 -5.78 3.61
C LEU A 52 -0.87 -5.96 5.10
N ASP A 53 -1.91 -6.01 5.94
CA ASP A 53 -1.89 -6.42 7.35
C ASP A 53 -1.69 -7.95 7.43
N GLN A 54 -0.44 -8.39 7.52
CA GLN A 54 -0.04 -9.79 7.38
C GLN A 54 -0.28 -10.59 8.65
N ASP A 55 -0.12 -9.95 9.82
CA ASP A 55 -0.35 -10.58 11.10
C ASP A 55 -1.80 -10.44 11.61
N ALA A 56 -2.63 -9.70 10.87
CA ALA A 56 -4.03 -9.41 11.17
C ALA A 56 -4.20 -8.66 12.51
N SER A 57 -3.27 -7.75 12.84
CA SER A 57 -3.35 -6.89 14.03
C SER A 57 -4.50 -5.88 13.94
N GLY A 58 -4.99 -5.60 12.73
CA GLY A 58 -5.92 -4.52 12.43
C GLY A 58 -5.22 -3.20 12.07
N PHE A 59 -3.90 -3.21 11.93
CA PHE A 59 -3.06 -2.08 11.56
C PHE A 59 -2.00 -2.52 10.55
N ILE A 60 -1.44 -1.57 9.80
CA ILE A 60 -0.23 -1.80 9.02
C ILE A 60 0.92 -1.13 9.79
N GLU A 61 1.76 -1.91 10.45
CA GLU A 61 2.94 -1.40 11.18
C GLU A 61 4.12 -1.07 10.27
N GLU A 62 5.15 -0.40 10.79
CA GLU A 62 6.34 0.01 10.03
C GLU A 62 7.04 -1.18 9.33
N GLU A 63 7.08 -2.34 9.99
CA GLU A 63 7.65 -3.58 9.48
C GLU A 63 6.90 -4.12 8.27
N GLU A 64 5.58 -3.96 8.23
CA GLU A 64 4.73 -4.38 7.11
C GLU A 64 4.74 -3.32 6.01
N LEU A 65 4.70 -2.05 6.40
CA LEU A 65 4.72 -0.90 5.51
C LEU A 65 5.98 -0.87 4.65
N CYS A 66 7.13 -1.24 5.22
CA CYS A 66 8.37 -1.34 4.45
C CYS A 66 8.35 -2.47 3.40
N LEU A 67 7.44 -3.44 3.54
CA LEU A 67 7.18 -4.53 2.62
C LEU A 67 5.94 -4.30 1.75
N ILE A 68 5.32 -3.12 1.78
CA ILE A 68 4.03 -2.87 1.11
C ILE A 68 4.02 -3.30 -0.36
N LEU A 69 5.07 -3.00 -1.13
CA LEU A 69 5.17 -3.42 -2.54
C LEU A 69 5.14 -4.94 -2.73
N LYS A 70 5.66 -5.69 -1.75
CA LYS A 70 5.64 -7.15 -1.74
C LYS A 70 4.24 -7.72 -1.49
N GLY A 71 3.40 -6.97 -0.78
CA GLY A 71 1.97 -7.28 -0.65
C GLY A 71 1.21 -7.16 -1.98
N PHE A 72 1.67 -6.28 -2.89
CA PHE A 72 1.09 -6.17 -4.23
C PHE A 72 1.63 -7.23 -5.20
N THR A 73 2.93 -7.52 -5.15
CA THR A 73 3.57 -8.56 -5.97
C THR A 73 4.83 -9.09 -5.27
N PRO A 74 5.11 -10.40 -5.27
CA PRO A 74 6.30 -10.95 -4.60
C PRO A 74 7.64 -10.35 -5.07
N ASP A 75 7.68 -9.89 -6.33
CA ASP A 75 8.84 -9.25 -6.95
C ASP A 75 9.06 -7.79 -6.52
N GLY A 76 8.16 -7.25 -5.70
CA GLY A 76 8.29 -5.92 -5.13
C GLY A 76 9.58 -5.79 -4.30
N ARG A 77 10.27 -4.66 -4.45
CA ARG A 77 11.40 -4.33 -3.57
C ARG A 77 10.89 -3.93 -2.19
N LYS A 78 11.78 -3.98 -1.20
CA LYS A 78 11.56 -3.31 0.09
C LYS A 78 11.64 -1.80 -0.12
N LEU A 79 10.76 -1.05 0.55
CA LEU A 79 10.91 0.40 0.67
C LEU A 79 12.14 0.74 1.51
N SER A 80 12.81 1.85 1.19
CA SER A 80 13.86 2.39 2.05
C SER A 80 13.25 2.95 3.32
N ALA A 81 14.04 3.11 4.40
CA ALA A 81 13.56 3.72 5.64
C ALA A 81 12.95 5.12 5.42
N LYS A 82 13.49 5.87 4.44
CA LYS A 82 12.97 7.19 4.07
C LYS A 82 11.60 7.09 3.39
N GLU A 83 11.41 6.13 2.50
CA GLU A 83 10.13 5.89 1.82
C GLU A 83 9.07 5.35 2.78
N THR A 84 9.44 4.41 3.66
CA THR A 84 8.55 3.90 4.70
C THR A 84 8.08 5.03 5.62
N LYS A 85 8.99 5.86 6.12
CA LYS A 85 8.62 7.02 6.95
C LYS A 85 7.77 8.03 6.21
N ALA A 86 8.06 8.29 4.93
CA ALA A 86 7.26 9.20 4.13
C ALA A 86 5.83 8.67 3.91
N LEU A 87 5.67 7.36 3.73
CA LEU A 87 4.37 6.71 3.63
C LEU A 87 3.63 6.73 4.97
N LEU A 88 4.32 6.41 6.07
CA LEU A 88 3.74 6.43 7.42
C LEU A 88 3.23 7.84 7.75
N ASN A 89 4.06 8.86 7.59
CA ASN A 89 3.68 10.26 7.83
C ASN A 89 2.50 10.73 6.94
N ALA A 90 2.28 10.10 5.79
CA ALA A 90 1.14 10.43 4.94
C ALA A 90 -0.15 9.76 5.42
N GLY A 91 -0.05 8.54 5.95
CA GLY A 91 -1.17 7.70 6.37
C GLY A 91 -1.58 7.89 7.83
N ASP A 92 -0.63 7.85 8.76
CA ASP A 92 -0.82 7.96 10.21
C ASP A 92 -1.31 9.38 10.58
N LYS A 93 -2.60 9.52 10.85
CA LYS A 93 -3.25 10.79 11.17
C LYS A 93 -3.38 11.00 12.67
N ASP A 94 -3.42 9.94 13.46
CA ASP A 94 -3.58 10.03 14.91
C ASP A 94 -2.24 9.98 15.68
N GLY A 95 -1.14 9.65 15.02
CA GLY A 95 0.22 9.66 15.52
C GLY A 95 0.59 8.41 16.31
N ASP A 96 -0.10 7.29 16.10
CA ASP A 96 0.12 6.04 16.84
C ASP A 96 1.23 5.15 16.26
N GLY A 97 1.87 5.60 15.17
CA GLY A 97 3.02 4.96 14.54
C GLY A 97 2.68 3.81 13.58
N LYS A 98 1.41 3.61 13.28
CA LYS A 98 0.90 2.58 12.36
C LYS A 98 -0.25 3.16 11.53
N ILE A 99 -0.77 2.41 10.57
CA ILE A 99 -1.87 2.86 9.72
C ILE A 99 -3.08 1.99 9.97
N GLY A 100 -4.15 2.56 10.52
CA GLY A 100 -5.43 1.90 10.68
C GLY A 100 -6.25 1.85 9.38
N ILE A 101 -7.34 1.07 9.40
CA ILE A 101 -8.19 0.86 8.20
C ILE A 101 -8.80 2.16 7.67
N ASP A 102 -9.26 3.05 8.55
CA ASP A 102 -9.88 4.32 8.16
C ASP A 102 -8.83 5.30 7.60
N GLU A 103 -7.61 5.27 8.13
CA GLU A 103 -6.48 6.05 7.67
C GLU A 103 -5.98 5.57 6.31
N PHE A 104 -5.91 4.25 6.09
CA PHE A 104 -5.60 3.68 4.79
C PHE A 104 -6.64 4.07 3.74
N VAL A 105 -7.93 4.01 4.09
CA VAL A 105 -9.03 4.44 3.21
C VAL A 105 -8.91 5.93 2.87
N ALA A 106 -8.57 6.78 3.84
CA ALA A 106 -8.34 8.21 3.60
C ALA A 106 -7.11 8.44 2.71
N LEU A 107 -6.01 7.74 2.97
CA LEU A 107 -4.77 7.82 2.19
C LEU A 107 -5.00 7.45 0.72
N VAL A 108 -5.78 6.39 0.44
CA VAL A 108 -6.15 6.02 -0.93
C VAL A 108 -7.12 7.03 -1.54
N ALA A 109 -8.07 7.58 -0.77
CA ALA A 109 -9.00 8.59 -1.29
C ALA A 109 -8.32 9.91 -1.67
N GLU A 110 -7.27 10.31 -0.95
CA GLU A 110 -6.48 11.53 -1.17
C GLU A 110 -5.34 11.37 -2.21
N SER A 111 -5.22 10.16 -2.78
CA SER A 111 -4.20 9.80 -3.77
C SER A 111 -4.46 10.34 -5.16
#